data_AF-A0A8X8Z7A2-F1
#
_entry.id   AF-A0A8X8Z7A2-F1
#
_cell.length_a   1.000
_cell.length_b   1.000
_cell.length_c   1.000
_cell.angle_alpha   90.00
_cell.angle_beta   90.00
_cell.angle_gamma   90.00
#
_symmetry.space_group_name_H-M   'P 1'
#
loop_
_entity.id
_entity.type
_entity.pdbx_description
1 polymer ?
#
loop_
_entity_poly.entity_id
_entity_poly.type
_entity_poly.pdbx_seq_one_letter_code
_entity_poly.pdbx_strand_id
1 'polypeptide(L)'
;MSVGCFVSHCGWNSKLESVAAGVPVVAMAQAMDQVMNAKLEEDSWRCGVRVVKGEIVEADEIVRCLEMVMDGGDESREMRKNAKKWRDLAREAVDDGGSSQVNLKMFTEQKKFDV
;
A
#
# COMPACT_ATOMS: atom_id res chain seq x y z
N MET A 1 9.49 -17.56 -10.39
CA MET A 1 9.90 -16.19 -9.98
C MET A 1 8.71 -15.57 -9.27
N SER A 2 8.91 -14.95 -8.10
CA SER A 2 7.87 -14.26 -7.34
C SER A 2 8.27 -12.80 -7.12
N VAL A 3 7.30 -11.89 -6.99
CA VAL A 3 7.54 -10.45 -6.74
C VAL A 3 7.93 -10.24 -5.27
N GLY A 4 9.08 -9.59 -5.04
CA GLY A 4 9.62 -9.34 -3.70
C GLY A 4 9.16 -8.04 -3.04
N CYS A 5 8.98 -6.99 -3.83
CA CYS A 5 8.49 -5.66 -3.44
C CYS A 5 7.97 -4.90 -4.67
N PHE A 6 7.24 -3.81 -4.45
CA PHE A 6 6.76 -2.91 -5.50
C PHE A 6 7.34 -1.51 -5.32
N VAL A 7 8.05 -0.98 -6.33
CA VAL A 7 8.47 0.42 -6.34
C VAL A 7 7.35 1.26 -6.93
N SER A 8 6.85 2.23 -6.18
CA SER A 8 5.64 2.98 -6.58
C SER A 8 5.79 4.46 -6.33
N HIS A 9 5.19 5.25 -7.20
CA HIS A 9 4.99 6.68 -6.99
C HIS A 9 3.89 7.00 -5.96
N CYS A 10 3.25 5.99 -5.37
CA CYS A 10 2.23 6.11 -4.32
C CYS A 10 0.91 6.76 -4.77
N GLY A 11 0.54 6.63 -6.03
CA GLY A 11 -0.84 6.91 -6.47
C GLY A 11 -1.84 5.94 -5.82
N TRP A 12 -3.05 6.44 -5.50
CA TRP A 12 -4.03 5.68 -4.72
C TRP A 12 -4.43 4.33 -5.33
N ASN A 13 -4.61 4.25 -6.65
CA ASN A 13 -4.98 3.00 -7.32
C ASN A 13 -3.89 1.93 -7.16
N SER A 14 -2.63 2.26 -7.48
CA SER A 14 -1.50 1.34 -7.33
C SER A 14 -1.26 0.97 -5.86
N LYS A 15 -1.62 1.86 -4.93
CA LYS A 15 -1.58 1.56 -3.50
C LYS A 15 -2.62 0.50 -3.12
N LEU A 16 -3.86 0.61 -3.61
CA LEU A 16 -4.89 -0.40 -3.41
C LEU A 16 -4.50 -1.76 -4.03
N GLU A 17 -3.89 -1.76 -5.23
CA GLU A 17 -3.38 -2.98 -5.86
C GLU A 17 -2.29 -3.66 -5.01
N SER A 18 -1.33 -2.89 -4.47
CA SER A 18 -0.30 -3.40 -3.56
C SER A 18 -0.89 -4.00 -2.29
N VAL A 19 -1.89 -3.34 -1.69
CA VAL A 19 -2.61 -3.86 -0.51
C VAL A 19 -3.31 -5.16 -0.86
N ALA A 20 -4.06 -5.21 -1.97
CA ALA A 20 -4.77 -6.41 -2.41
C ALA A 20 -3.83 -7.58 -2.76
N ALA A 21 -2.60 -7.29 -3.20
CA ALA A 21 -1.56 -8.29 -3.42
C ALA A 21 -0.83 -8.71 -2.12
N GLY A 22 -0.82 -7.85 -1.10
CA GLY A 22 -0.06 -8.04 0.14
C GLY A 22 1.46 -7.95 -0.09
N VAL A 23 1.88 -7.02 -0.95
CA VAL A 23 3.29 -6.83 -1.34
C VAL A 23 3.83 -5.54 -0.72
N PRO A 24 4.99 -5.58 -0.03
CA PRO A 24 5.63 -4.38 0.51
C PRO A 24 6.04 -3.37 -0.57
N VAL A 25 6.07 -2.08 -0.20
CA VAL A 25 6.31 -0.98 -1.15
C VAL A 25 7.59 -0.20 -0.84
N VAL A 26 8.36 0.11 -1.88
CA VAL A 26 9.34 1.20 -1.87
C VAL A 26 8.61 2.45 -2.39
N ALA A 27 8.34 3.38 -1.50
CA ALA A 27 7.47 4.53 -1.73
C ALA A 27 8.27 5.74 -2.23
N MET A 28 8.22 5.98 -3.54
CA MET A 28 8.90 7.07 -4.25
C MET A 28 7.90 8.13 -4.72
N ALA A 29 7.25 8.81 -3.76
CA ALA A 29 6.27 9.84 -4.07
C ALA A 29 6.82 10.95 -4.97
N GLN A 30 6.05 11.41 -5.96
CA GLN A 30 6.43 12.52 -6.84
C GLN A 30 5.76 13.83 -6.39
N ALA A 31 4.42 13.87 -6.31
CA ALA A 31 3.65 15.08 -5.99
C ALA A 31 2.24 14.79 -5.44
N MET A 32 1.53 15.83 -5.01
CA MET A 32 0.12 15.78 -4.58
C MET A 32 -0.11 14.83 -3.38
N ASP A 33 -1.18 14.03 -3.44
CA ASP A 33 -1.58 13.06 -2.41
C ASP A 33 -0.55 11.95 -2.21
N GLN A 34 0.33 11.72 -3.18
CA GLN A 34 1.35 10.67 -3.13
C GLN A 34 2.29 10.81 -1.93
N VAL A 35 2.59 12.04 -1.50
CA VAL A 35 3.42 12.29 -0.32
C VAL A 35 2.71 11.79 0.95
N MET A 36 1.41 12.02 1.04
CA MET A 36 0.60 11.52 2.15
C MET A 36 0.41 10.02 2.08
N ASN A 37 0.23 9.45 0.89
CA ASN A 37 0.12 8.01 0.69
C ASN A 37 1.44 7.30 1.06
N ALA A 38 2.59 7.86 0.68
CA ALA A 38 3.90 7.38 1.13
C ALA A 38 4.06 7.50 2.66
N LYS A 39 3.45 8.53 3.26
CA LYS A 39 3.43 8.67 4.71
C LYS A 39 2.64 7.56 5.40
N LEU A 40 1.44 7.30 4.90
CA LEU A 40 0.59 6.20 5.37
C LEU A 40 1.32 4.86 5.26
N GLU A 41 2.03 4.63 4.15
CA GLU A 41 2.73 3.38 3.88
C GLU A 41 3.77 3.01 4.94
N GLU A 42 4.67 3.94 5.25
CA GLU A 42 5.77 3.71 6.17
C GLU A 42 5.33 3.89 7.63
N ASP A 43 4.59 4.96 7.97
CA ASP A 43 4.34 5.30 9.37
C ASP A 43 3.16 4.52 9.96
N SER A 44 2.07 4.40 9.20
CA SER A 44 0.77 3.90 9.68
C SER A 44 0.56 2.44 9.36
N TRP A 45 0.71 2.07 8.09
CA TRP A 45 0.50 0.71 7.62
C TRP A 45 1.74 -0.16 7.82
N ARG A 46 2.92 0.48 7.89
CA ARG A 46 4.22 -0.15 8.15
C ARG A 46 4.49 -1.33 7.22
N CYS A 47 4.11 -1.18 5.96
CA CYS A 47 4.27 -2.19 4.91
C CYS A 47 5.24 -1.74 3.82
N GLY A 48 5.98 -0.66 4.05
CA GLY A 48 6.97 -0.17 3.10
C GLY A 48 7.89 0.87 3.71
N VAL A 49 8.82 1.36 2.90
CA VAL A 49 9.79 2.41 3.25
C VAL A 49 9.69 3.57 2.28
N ARG A 50 9.89 4.79 2.76
CA ARG A 50 9.96 5.97 1.90
C ARG A 50 11.35 6.16 1.34
N VAL A 51 11.41 6.49 0.05
CA VAL A 51 12.60 7.02 -0.58
C VAL A 51 12.81 8.46 -0.11
N VAL A 52 13.94 8.72 0.52
CA VAL A 52 14.40 10.05 0.89
C VAL A 52 14.92 10.73 -0.37
N LYS A 53 14.31 11.85 -0.77
CA LYS A 53 14.66 12.54 -2.01
C LYS A 53 15.05 14.00 -1.80
N GLY A 54 16.06 14.45 -2.54
CA GLY A 54 16.29 15.85 -2.88
C GLY A 54 15.54 16.22 -4.18
N GLU A 55 16.15 17.04 -5.04
CA GLU A 55 15.62 17.26 -6.40
C GLU A 55 15.71 16.00 -7.27
N ILE A 56 16.80 15.25 -7.13
CA ILE A 56 17.05 13.97 -7.80
C ILE A 56 17.21 12.88 -6.74
N VAL A 57 16.72 11.68 -7.04
CA VAL A 57 16.92 10.49 -6.19
C VAL A 57 18.19 9.79 -6.63
N GLU A 58 19.11 9.62 -5.67
CA GLU A 58 20.36 8.90 -5.88
C GLU A 58 20.11 7.38 -5.97
N ALA A 59 20.91 6.70 -6.79
CA ALA A 59 20.79 5.25 -6.96
C ALA A 59 21.00 4.49 -5.63
N ASP A 60 21.92 4.96 -4.79
CA ASP A 60 22.23 4.35 -3.49
C ASP A 60 21.03 4.39 -2.54
N GLU A 61 20.18 5.41 -2.63
CA GLU A 61 18.96 5.47 -1.83
C GLU A 61 17.94 4.41 -2.26
N ILE A 62 17.80 4.20 -3.58
CA ILE A 62 16.94 3.13 -4.09
C ILE A 62 17.46 1.76 -3.65
N VAL A 63 18.78 1.54 -3.72
CA VAL A 63 19.41 0.30 -3.25
C VAL A 63 19.15 0.09 -1.76
N ARG A 64 19.37 1.10 -0.92
CA ARG A 64 19.09 1.05 0.52
C ARG A 64 17.64 0.65 0.81
N CYS A 65 16.67 1.28 0.13
CA CYS A 65 15.26 0.95 0.30
C CYS A 65 14.94 -0.48 -0.14
N LEU A 66 15.50 -0.95 -1.26
CA LEU A 66 15.31 -2.32 -1.74
C LEU A 66 15.90 -3.33 -0.75
N GLU A 67 17.09 -3.08 -0.21
CA GLU A 67 17.71 -3.92 0.80
C GLU A 67 16.84 -4.01 2.06
N MET A 68 16.39 -2.89 2.62
CA MET A 68 15.50 -2.90 3.80
C MET A 68 14.22 -3.72 3.60
N VAL A 69 13.67 -3.71 2.37
CA VAL A 69 12.43 -4.44 2.07
C VAL A 69 12.69 -5.91 1.72
N MET A 70 13.87 -6.26 1.21
CA MET A 70 14.14 -7.59 0.65
C MET A 70 15.20 -8.43 1.36
N ASP A 71 16.02 -7.85 2.25
CA ASP A 71 17.12 -8.54 2.94
C ASP A 71 16.67 -9.71 3.84
N GLY A 72 15.38 -9.79 4.13
CA GLY A 72 14.79 -10.81 4.97
C GLY A 72 15.11 -10.63 6.44
N GLY A 73 15.66 -9.49 6.88
CA GLY A 73 15.86 -9.11 8.27
C GLY A 73 14.56 -8.87 9.02
N ASP A 74 14.66 -8.48 10.29
CA ASP A 74 13.46 -8.28 11.14
C ASP A 74 12.51 -7.22 10.59
N GLU A 75 13.04 -6.09 10.10
CA GLU A 75 12.24 -5.03 9.50
C GLU A 75 11.53 -5.50 8.21
N SER A 76 12.24 -6.17 7.29
CA SER A 76 11.66 -6.77 6.08
C SER A 76 10.55 -7.77 6.43
N ARG A 77 10.75 -8.62 7.43
CA ARG A 77 9.77 -9.61 7.88
C ARG A 77 8.52 -8.95 8.47
N GLU A 78 8.68 -7.92 9.30
CA GLU A 78 7.55 -7.18 9.85
C GLU A 78 6.79 -6.42 8.76
N MET A 79 7.46 -5.83 7.77
CA MET A 79 6.79 -5.21 6.62
C MET A 79 5.95 -6.23 5.83
N ARG A 80 6.49 -7.42 5.55
CA ARG A 80 5.75 -8.50 4.87
C ARG A 80 4.55 -8.99 5.67
N LYS A 81 4.70 -9.12 6.99
CA LYS A 81 3.61 -9.48 7.90
C LYS A 81 2.51 -8.42 7.93
N ASN A 82 2.87 -7.14 7.94
CA ASN A 82 1.91 -6.05 7.85
C ASN A 82 1.22 -6.01 6.50
N ALA A 83 1.96 -6.16 5.39
CA ALA A 83 1.38 -6.23 4.05
C ALA A 83 0.38 -7.39 3.94
N LYS A 84 0.70 -8.56 4.50
CA LYS A 84 -0.20 -9.71 4.60
C LYS A 84 -1.47 -9.37 5.40
N LYS A 85 -1.31 -8.75 6.57
CA LYS A 85 -2.44 -8.33 7.42
C LYS A 85 -3.39 -7.40 6.67
N TRP A 86 -2.86 -6.36 6.01
CA TRP A 86 -3.68 -5.41 5.27
C TRP A 86 -4.39 -6.04 4.07
N ARG A 87 -3.72 -6.96 3.38
CA ARG A 87 -4.37 -7.76 2.33
C ARG A 87 -5.56 -8.54 2.85
N ASP A 88 -5.37 -9.25 3.96
CA ASP A 88 -6.40 -10.13 4.52
C ASP A 88 -7.61 -9.28 4.99
N LEU A 89 -7.38 -8.12 5.63
CA LEU A 89 -8.44 -7.15 5.97
C LEU A 89 -9.14 -6.56 4.73
N ALA A 90 -8.38 -6.24 3.67
CA ALA A 90 -8.97 -5.72 2.43
C ALA A 90 -9.87 -6.76 1.76
N ARG A 91 -9.49 -8.05 1.81
CA ARG A 91 -10.32 -9.15 1.32
C ARG A 91 -11.59 -9.32 2.15
N GLU A 92 -11.47 -9.31 3.47
CA GLU A 92 -12.61 -9.38 4.39
C GLU A 92 -13.61 -8.24 4.13
N ALA A 93 -13.13 -7.03 3.89
CA ALA A 93 -13.99 -5.87 3.62
C ALA A 93 -14.83 -6.03 2.34
N VAL A 94 -14.33 -6.72 1.32
CA VAL A 94 -15.03 -6.90 0.03
C VAL A 94 -15.75 -8.24 -0.11
N ASP A 95 -15.56 -9.16 0.85
CA ASP A 95 -16.19 -10.49 0.85
C ASP A 95 -17.70 -10.40 1.12
N ASP A 96 -18.39 -11.53 1.02
CA ASP A 96 -19.82 -11.62 1.30
C ASP A 96 -20.14 -11.25 2.76
N GLY A 97 -20.95 -10.21 2.93
CA GLY A 97 -21.24 -9.61 4.24
C GLY A 97 -20.18 -8.64 4.75
N GLY A 98 -19.11 -8.42 3.99
CA GLY A 98 -18.03 -7.49 4.30
C GLY A 98 -18.46 -6.01 4.28
N SER A 99 -17.71 -5.18 4.99
CA SER A 99 -18.07 -3.77 5.22
C SER A 99 -18.22 -2.95 3.92
N SER A 100 -17.32 -3.12 2.95
CA SER A 100 -17.42 -2.44 1.65
C SER A 100 -18.59 -2.97 0.82
N GLN A 101 -18.90 -4.27 0.90
CA GLN A 101 -20.07 -4.85 0.22
C GLN A 101 -21.38 -4.28 0.79
N VAL A 102 -21.47 -4.19 2.13
CA VAL A 102 -22.62 -3.59 2.83
C VAL A 102 -22.77 -2.11 2.47
N ASN A 103 -21.68 -1.34 2.52
CA ASN A 103 -21.70 0.07 2.16
C ASN A 103 -22.14 0.30 0.71
N LEU A 104 -21.69 -0.54 -0.22
CA LEU A 104 -22.11 -0.46 -1.62
C LEU A 104 -23.61 -0.75 -1.78
N LYS A 105 -24.14 -1.77 -1.09
CA LYS A 105 -25.59 -2.06 -1.08
C LYS A 105 -26.40 -0.86 -0.57
N MET A 106 -26.01 -0.31 0.58
CA MET A 106 -26.66 0.88 1.16
C MET A 106 -26.63 2.09 0.20
N PHE A 107 -25.50 2.34 -0.45
CA PHE A 107 -25.39 3.43 -1.43
C PHE A 107 -26.35 3.24 -2.62
N THR A 108 -26.48 2.01 -3.13
CA THR A 108 -27.43 1.72 -4.23
C THR A 108 -28.89 1.84 -3.78
N GLU A 109 -29.20 1.55 -2.51
CA GLU A 109 -30.54 1.71 -1.95
C GLU A 109 -30.90 3.20 -1.78
N GLN A 110 -29.99 4.03 -1.28
CA GLN A 110 -30.20 5.48 -1.19
C GLN A 110 -30.55 6.10 -2.55
N LYS A 111 -29.83 5.71 -3.61
CA LYS A 111 -30.07 6.20 -4.97
C LYS A 111 -31.43 5.78 -5.55
N LYS A 112 -32.09 4.75 -5.01
CA LYS A 112 -33.45 4.37 -5.44
C LYS A 112 -34.54 5.30 -4.90
N PHE A 113 -34.22 6.17 -3.94
CA PHE A 113 -35.17 7.13 -3.36
C PHE A 113 -34.99 8.56 -3.90
N ASP A 114 -33.96 8.80 -4.71
CA ASP A 114 -33.64 10.11 -5.33
C ASP A 114 -34.01 10.18 -6.83
N VAL A 115 -34.78 9.20 -7.35
CA VAL A 115 -35.32 9.17 -8.73
C VAL A 115 -36.82 8.99 -8.71
#